data_AF-Q4C7H7-F1
#
_entry.id   AF-Q4C7H7-F1
#
_cell.length_a   1.000
_cell.length_b   1.000
_cell.length_c   1.000
_cell.angle_alpha   90.00
_cell.angle_beta   90.00
_cell.angle_gamma   90.00
#
_symmetry.space_group_name_H-M   'P 1'
#
loop_
_entity.id
_entity.type
_entity.pdbx_description
1 polymer ?
#
loop_
_entity_poly.entity_id
_entity_poly.type
_entity_poly.pdbx_seq_one_letter_code
_entity_poly.pdbx_strand_id
1 'polypeptide(L)'
;MLITDSLLLDYKRCPRRAFLNIHGDPKQKDPERDFLDKLRQENKRHIALVLDNYYPHYEKLPFSQISLKEKAQATIALMEQGVDCIYQGLLWVDDNTSTSLEWQENFLRIMPFGYDYLGKPHLLIKQPGQSKFGNWLYYPVSIHLGRKAKPEYKLLATFYAQLLAIIQETSPPTPELIIRPLKQFSVDTVPRVTKARAYYQ
;
A
#
# COMPACT_ATOMS: atom_id res chain seq x y z
N MET A 1 -0.56 -0.85 18.52
CA MET A 1 0.74 -0.49 17.87
C MET A 1 0.48 -0.25 16.39
N LEU A 2 1.20 0.67 15.73
CA LEU A 2 1.00 0.99 14.31
C LEU A 2 1.99 0.26 13.40
N ILE A 3 1.47 -0.55 12.47
CA ILE A 3 2.23 -1.23 11.42
C ILE A 3 2.14 -0.43 10.13
N THR A 4 3.29 0.04 9.64
CA THR A 4 3.37 0.82 8.40
C THR A 4 4.03 0.03 7.26
N ASP A 5 3.76 0.43 6.03
CA ASP A 5 4.49 -0.01 4.84
C ASP A 5 6.02 0.09 4.99
N SER A 6 6.53 1.20 5.53
CA SER A 6 7.96 1.41 5.76
C SER A 6 8.53 0.41 6.76
N LEU A 7 7.78 0.10 7.83
CA LEU A 7 8.17 -0.88 8.83
C LEU A 7 8.21 -2.29 8.23
N LEU A 8 7.20 -2.66 7.44
CA LEU A 8 7.14 -3.94 6.70
C LEU A 8 8.32 -4.09 5.75
N LEU A 9 8.64 -3.04 4.99
CA LEU A 9 9.79 -3.02 4.09
C LEU A 9 11.11 -3.16 4.85
N ASP A 10 11.23 -2.46 5.97
CA ASP A 10 12.41 -2.52 6.81
C ASP A 10 12.62 -3.89 7.42
N TYR A 11 11.56 -4.49 7.95
CA TYR A 11 11.59 -5.83 8.52
C TYR A 11 11.98 -6.87 7.47
N LYS A 12 11.39 -6.80 6.27
CA LYS A 12 11.71 -7.72 5.17
C LYS A 12 13.17 -7.65 4.73
N ARG A 13 13.80 -6.46 4.80
CA ARG A 13 15.20 -6.26 4.44
C ARG A 13 16.16 -6.58 5.59
N CYS A 14 15.81 -6.15 6.80
CA CYS A 14 16.63 -6.25 8.00
C CYS A 14 15.75 -6.10 9.27
N PRO A 15 15.42 -7.20 9.97
CA PRO A 15 14.61 -7.15 11.19
C PRO A 15 15.21 -6.24 12.28
N ARG A 16 16.54 -6.23 12.41
CA ARG A 16 17.24 -5.33 13.35
C ARG A 16 17.00 -3.86 13.05
N ARG A 17 16.97 -3.47 11.76
CA ARG A 17 16.67 -2.09 11.37
C ARG A 17 15.24 -1.70 11.74
N ALA A 18 14.27 -2.57 11.49
CA ALA A 18 12.89 -2.36 11.90
C ALA A 18 12.77 -2.15 13.41
N PHE A 19 13.45 -2.99 14.21
CA PHE A 19 13.50 -2.84 15.67
C PHE A 19 14.11 -1.51 16.10
N LEU A 20 15.29 -1.15 15.57
CA LEU A 20 15.98 0.10 15.91
C LEU A 20 15.20 1.35 15.47
N ASN A 21 14.42 1.27 14.39
CA ASN A 21 13.57 2.37 13.95
C ASN A 21 12.40 2.64 14.91
N ILE A 22 11.97 1.64 15.69
CA ILE A 22 10.90 1.78 16.70
C ILE A 22 11.48 2.11 18.08
N HIS A 23 12.56 1.43 18.48
CA HIS A 23 13.05 1.44 19.87
C HIS A 23 14.42 2.09 20.05
N GLY A 24 15.15 2.36 18.98
CA GLY A 24 16.50 2.92 19.04
C GLY A 24 16.49 4.42 19.39
N ASP A 25 17.58 4.89 19.99
CA ASP A 25 17.80 6.32 20.26
C ASP A 25 18.03 7.08 18.94
N PRO A 26 17.17 8.06 18.58
CA PRO A 26 17.33 8.85 17.36
C PRO A 26 18.65 9.61 17.30
N LYS A 27 19.25 9.95 18.45
CA LYS A 27 20.53 10.69 18.52
C LYS A 27 21.73 9.86 18.09
N GLN A 28 21.59 8.53 18.08
CA GLN A 28 22.63 7.59 17.66
C GLN A 28 22.52 7.21 16.18
N LYS A 29 21.57 7.80 15.46
CA LYS A 29 21.34 7.49 14.05
C LYS A 29 22.43 8.14 13.19
N ASP A 30 23.00 7.36 12.28
CA ASP A 30 23.96 7.86 11.30
C ASP A 30 23.37 9.05 10.52
N PRO A 31 24.17 10.08 10.20
CA PRO A 31 23.74 11.17 9.35
C PRO A 31 23.35 10.64 7.97
N GLU A 32 22.38 11.31 7.33
CA GLU A 32 21.97 10.95 5.98
C GLU A 32 23.11 11.21 4.97
N ARG A 33 23.26 10.31 4.00
CA ARG A 33 24.28 10.42 2.95
C ARG A 33 23.72 11.18 1.76
N ASP A 34 24.51 12.06 1.13
CA ASP A 34 24.14 12.82 -0.09
C ASP A 34 23.58 11.98 -1.23
N PHE A 35 24.02 10.72 -1.35
CA PHE A 35 23.50 9.76 -2.32
C PHE A 35 21.99 9.54 -2.17
N LEU A 36 21.45 9.58 -0.95
CA LEU A 36 20.02 9.41 -0.69
C LEU A 36 19.20 10.57 -1.25
N ASP A 37 19.71 11.79 -1.23
CA ASP A 37 19.02 12.94 -1.82
C ASP A 37 18.93 12.84 -3.33
N LYS A 38 20.02 12.43 -3.98
CA LYS A 38 20.00 12.12 -5.42
C LYS A 38 18.99 11.01 -5.73
N LEU A 39 18.94 9.96 -4.92
CA LEU A 39 17.98 8.86 -5.09
C LEU A 39 16.53 9.32 -4.91
N ARG A 40 16.25 10.20 -3.93
CA ARG A 40 14.93 10.80 -3.71
C ARG A 40 14.51 11.67 -4.88
N GLN A 41 15.42 12.49 -5.41
CA GLN A 41 15.18 13.32 -6.59
C GLN A 41 14.85 12.46 -7.82
N GLU A 42 15.63 11.41 -8.08
CA GLU A 42 15.35 10.46 -9.16
C GLU A 42 13.99 9.76 -8.98
N ASN A 43 13.62 9.41 -7.75
CA ASN A 43 12.33 8.79 -7.47
C ASN A 43 11.18 9.75 -7.77
N LYS A 44 11.29 11.01 -7.34
CA LYS A 44 10.32 12.07 -7.65
C LYS A 44 10.17 12.28 -9.16
N ARG A 45 11.28 12.34 -9.90
CA ARG A 45 11.27 12.46 -11.37
C ARG A 45 10.55 11.28 -12.02
N HIS A 46 10.83 10.06 -11.58
CA HIS A 46 10.18 8.87 -12.13
C HIS A 46 8.68 8.85 -11.85
N ILE A 47 8.26 9.22 -10.63
CA ILE A 47 6.83 9.35 -10.29
C ILE A 47 6.16 10.41 -11.16
N ALA A 48 6.76 11.59 -11.32
CA ALA A 48 6.22 12.63 -12.20
C ALA A 48 6.04 12.11 -13.64
N LEU A 49 7.05 11.43 -14.20
CA LEU A 49 6.95 10.81 -15.52
C LEU A 49 5.79 9.80 -15.61
N VAL A 50 5.57 8.98 -14.59
CA VAL A 50 4.43 8.03 -14.57
C VAL A 50 3.10 8.78 -14.59
N LEU A 51 2.96 9.82 -13.76
CA LEU A 51 1.74 10.63 -13.69
C LEU A 51 1.45 11.30 -15.03
N ASP A 52 2.47 11.93 -15.63
CA ASP A 52 2.31 12.64 -16.90
C ASP A 52 1.96 11.71 -18.06
N ASN A 53 2.50 10.48 -18.07
CA ASN A 53 2.29 9.53 -19.18
C ASN A 53 1.02 8.68 -19.04
N TYR A 54 0.63 8.30 -17.82
CA TYR A 54 -0.45 7.34 -17.61
C TYR A 54 -1.65 7.90 -16.85
N TYR A 55 -1.47 8.93 -16.03
CA TYR A 55 -2.51 9.42 -15.13
C TYR A 55 -2.58 10.95 -15.10
N PRO A 56 -2.71 11.65 -16.25
CA PRO A 56 -2.65 13.12 -16.29
C PRO A 56 -3.78 13.83 -15.51
N HIS A 57 -4.87 13.12 -15.24
CA HIS A 57 -6.04 13.61 -14.53
C HIS A 57 -6.15 13.05 -13.11
N TYR A 58 -5.02 12.96 -12.39
CA TYR A 58 -5.03 12.55 -10.98
C TYR A 58 -5.54 13.68 -10.07
N GLU A 59 -6.21 13.30 -8.98
CA GLU A 59 -6.54 14.20 -7.88
C GLU A 59 -5.60 13.99 -6.69
N LYS A 60 -5.40 15.06 -5.91
CA LYS A 60 -4.54 15.09 -4.72
C LYS A 60 -5.35 15.42 -3.50
N LEU A 61 -4.91 14.91 -2.35
CA LEU A 61 -5.47 15.33 -1.07
C LEU A 61 -5.28 16.85 -0.87
N PRO A 62 -6.34 17.60 -0.50
CA PRO A 62 -6.31 19.07 -0.48
C PRO A 62 -5.46 19.68 0.64
N PHE A 63 -5.07 18.91 1.66
CA PHE A 63 -4.46 19.45 2.88
C PHE A 63 -3.10 18.81 3.24
N SER A 64 -2.07 19.64 3.41
CA SER A 64 -0.71 19.20 3.76
C SER A 64 -0.51 19.01 5.27
N GLN A 65 -1.23 19.78 6.11
CA GLN A 65 -1.02 19.90 7.56
C GLN A 65 -2.00 19.12 8.45
N ILE A 66 -2.84 18.25 7.88
CA ILE A 66 -3.75 17.40 8.66
C ILE A 66 -3.07 16.11 9.16
N SER A 67 -3.58 15.54 10.24
CA SER A 67 -3.14 14.29 10.85
C SER A 67 -3.25 13.10 9.88
N LEU A 68 -2.56 11.99 10.17
CA LEU A 68 -2.60 10.80 9.31
C LEU A 68 -4.01 10.21 9.20
N LYS A 69 -4.79 10.24 10.29
CA LYS A 69 -6.18 9.74 10.29
C LYS A 69 -7.09 10.61 9.43
N GLU A 70 -6.95 11.93 9.51
CA GLU A 70 -7.70 12.85 8.64
C GLU A 70 -7.33 12.67 7.15
N LYS A 71 -6.05 12.39 6.83
CA LYS A 71 -5.64 12.04 5.46
C LYS A 71 -6.29 10.75 4.97
N ALA A 72 -6.44 9.76 5.86
CA ALA A 72 -7.13 8.52 5.54
C ALA A 72 -8.61 8.77 5.24
N GLN A 73 -9.27 9.55 6.09
CA GLN A 73 -10.67 9.93 5.91
C GLN A 73 -10.89 10.72 4.62
N ALA A 74 -10.02 11.69 4.31
CA ALA A 74 -10.07 12.42 3.05
C ALA A 74 -9.84 11.50 1.84
N THR A 75 -8.98 10.48 1.97
CA THR A 75 -8.81 9.46 0.92
C THR A 75 -10.10 8.67 0.71
N ILE A 76 -10.77 8.24 1.79
CA ILE A 76 -12.05 7.54 1.73
C ILE A 76 -13.13 8.43 1.09
N ALA A 77 -13.19 9.72 1.45
CA ALA A 77 -14.15 10.65 0.85
C ALA A 77 -13.97 10.79 -0.68
N LEU A 78 -12.73 10.84 -1.18
CA LEU A 78 -12.46 10.81 -2.62
C LEU A 78 -12.88 9.47 -3.26
N MET A 79 -12.71 8.36 -2.54
CA MET A 79 -13.18 7.05 -3.02
C MET A 79 -14.71 6.99 -3.13
N GLU A 80 -15.42 7.52 -2.12
CA GLU A 80 -16.88 7.63 -2.07
C GLU A 80 -17.44 8.55 -3.16
N GLN A 81 -16.70 9.59 -3.54
CA GLN A 81 -17.04 10.45 -4.67
C GLN A 81 -16.81 9.76 -6.03
N GLY A 82 -16.07 8.65 -6.06
CA GLY A 82 -15.77 7.93 -7.30
C GLY A 82 -14.75 8.65 -8.17
N VAL A 83 -13.76 9.31 -7.57
CA VAL A 83 -12.62 9.93 -8.28
C VAL A 83 -11.82 8.87 -9.04
N ASP A 84 -11.57 9.08 -10.34
CA ASP A 84 -10.97 8.03 -11.17
C ASP A 84 -9.53 7.66 -10.76
N CYS A 85 -8.74 8.63 -10.29
CA CYS A 85 -7.36 8.44 -9.92
C CYS A 85 -6.97 9.34 -8.74
N ILE A 86 -6.61 8.74 -7.60
CA ILE A 86 -6.19 9.45 -6.39
C ILE A 86 -4.68 9.28 -6.20
N TYR A 87 -3.93 10.38 -6.25
CA TYR A 87 -2.50 10.41 -5.99
C TYR A 87 -2.18 10.71 -4.53
N GLN A 88 -1.25 9.93 -3.98
CA GLN A 88 -0.82 9.98 -2.57
C GLN A 88 -1.96 9.75 -1.57
N GLY A 89 -2.92 8.89 -1.94
CA GLY A 89 -3.92 8.40 -1.00
C GLY A 89 -3.28 7.63 0.17
N LEU A 90 -3.99 7.62 1.29
CA LEU A 90 -3.55 7.01 2.53
C LEU A 90 -4.61 6.02 3.03
N LEU A 91 -4.17 4.79 3.30
CA LEU A 91 -5.03 3.70 3.76
C LEU A 91 -4.77 3.48 5.24
N TRP A 92 -5.80 3.65 6.08
CA TRP A 92 -5.73 3.37 7.51
C TRP A 92 -6.80 2.34 7.86
N VAL A 93 -6.40 1.28 8.54
CA VAL A 93 -7.29 0.29 9.13
C VAL A 93 -6.95 0.21 10.61
N ASP A 94 -7.92 0.45 11.48
CA ASP A 94 -7.72 0.24 12.91
C ASP A 94 -8.13 -1.18 13.34
N ASP A 95 -7.73 -1.53 14.56
CA ASP A 95 -7.99 -2.85 15.13
C ASP A 95 -9.51 -3.16 15.27
N ASN A 96 -10.32 -2.13 15.53
CA ASN A 96 -11.76 -2.26 15.68
C ASN A 96 -12.47 -2.54 14.33
N THR A 97 -11.95 -1.97 13.25
CA THR A 97 -12.44 -2.21 11.89
C THR A 97 -12.13 -3.64 11.44
N SER A 98 -11.04 -4.22 11.96
CA SER A 98 -10.63 -5.59 11.66
C SER A 98 -11.52 -6.63 12.34
N THR A 99 -12.17 -6.29 13.46
CA THR A 99 -12.99 -7.19 14.28
C THR A 99 -14.45 -7.29 13.84
N SER A 100 -14.96 -6.33 13.05
CA SER A 100 -16.36 -6.32 12.59
C SER A 100 -16.63 -7.10 11.31
N LEU A 101 -15.60 -7.69 10.69
CA LEU A 101 -15.72 -8.39 9.42
C LEU A 101 -15.80 -9.90 9.62
N GLU A 102 -17.02 -10.44 9.54
CA GLU A 102 -17.30 -11.88 9.33
C GLU A 102 -16.84 -12.39 7.94
N TRP A 103 -16.13 -11.55 7.16
CA TRP A 103 -15.55 -11.87 5.86
C TRP A 103 -14.31 -12.75 6.01
N GLN A 104 -14.60 -14.03 6.22
CA GLN A 104 -13.81 -15.24 5.97
C GLN A 104 -12.37 -15.30 6.53
N GLU A 105 -12.20 -16.26 7.44
CA GLU A 105 -10.98 -16.76 8.08
C GLU A 105 -9.75 -17.00 7.17
N ASN A 106 -9.90 -16.93 5.84
CA ASN A 106 -8.85 -17.23 4.88
C ASN A 106 -8.08 -16.00 4.37
N PHE A 107 -8.69 -14.80 4.29
CA PHE A 107 -8.03 -13.61 3.75
C PHE A 107 -7.39 -12.73 4.82
N LEU A 108 -8.08 -12.54 5.96
CA LEU A 108 -7.62 -11.74 7.10
C LEU A 108 -6.49 -12.40 7.89
N ARG A 109 -6.21 -13.70 7.68
CA ARG A 109 -5.14 -14.43 8.39
C ARG A 109 -3.73 -13.85 8.24
N ILE A 110 -3.52 -12.93 7.29
CA ILE A 110 -2.24 -12.27 7.05
C ILE A 110 -2.01 -11.10 8.03
N MET A 111 -3.07 -10.45 8.52
CA MET A 111 -2.97 -9.29 9.41
C MET A 111 -3.46 -9.64 10.82
N PRO A 112 -2.57 -9.76 11.83
CA PRO A 112 -2.98 -10.07 13.19
C PRO A 112 -3.86 -8.97 13.80
N PHE A 113 -4.80 -9.36 14.66
CA PHE A 113 -5.54 -8.45 15.53
C PHE A 113 -4.62 -7.80 16.58
N GLY A 114 -5.03 -6.67 17.16
CA GLY A 114 -4.29 -5.89 18.15
C GLY A 114 -3.48 -4.71 17.58
N TYR A 115 -3.62 -4.41 16.29
CA TYR A 115 -2.75 -3.46 15.58
C TYR A 115 -3.52 -2.53 14.64
N ASP A 116 -3.05 -1.29 14.56
CA ASP A 116 -3.45 -0.37 13.51
C ASP A 116 -2.51 -0.56 12.32
N TYR A 117 -3.04 -0.43 11.11
CA TYR A 117 -2.30 -0.58 9.86
C TYR A 117 -2.38 0.68 9.01
N LEU A 118 -1.24 1.06 8.45
CA LEU A 118 -1.10 2.24 7.61
C LEU A 118 -0.31 1.94 6.32
N GLY A 119 -0.97 2.14 5.18
CA GLY A 119 -0.36 2.05 3.86
C GLY A 119 -0.41 3.36 3.09
N LYS A 120 0.65 3.66 2.32
CA LYS A 120 0.77 4.85 1.49
C LYS A 120 1.09 4.43 0.04
N PRO A 121 0.10 3.85 -0.69
CA PRO A 121 0.26 3.61 -2.11
C PRO A 121 0.52 4.94 -2.84
N HIS A 122 1.18 4.88 -4.00
CA HIS A 122 1.40 6.09 -4.78
C HIS A 122 0.11 6.57 -5.43
N LEU A 123 -0.71 5.63 -5.87
CA LEU A 123 -1.92 5.85 -6.63
C LEU A 123 -2.99 4.84 -6.18
N LEU A 124 -4.25 5.28 -6.25
CA LEU A 124 -5.44 4.45 -6.14
C LEU A 124 -6.29 4.70 -7.38
N ILE A 125 -6.56 3.64 -8.12
CA ILE A 125 -7.23 3.74 -9.42
C ILE A 125 -8.59 3.09 -9.31
N LYS A 126 -9.62 3.82 -9.71
CA LYS A 126 -10.99 3.35 -9.76
C LYS A 126 -11.16 2.36 -10.90
N GLN A 127 -11.94 1.32 -10.66
CA GLN A 127 -12.39 0.36 -11.66
C GLN A 127 -13.85 -0.04 -11.40
N PRO A 128 -14.58 -0.48 -12.44
CA PRO A 128 -15.90 -1.06 -12.25
C PRO A 128 -15.84 -2.27 -11.32
N GLY A 129 -16.82 -2.39 -10.42
CA GLY A 129 -16.90 -3.52 -9.48
C GLY A 129 -17.71 -3.16 -8.23
N GLN A 130 -18.23 -4.14 -7.51
CA GLN A 130 -19.01 -3.87 -6.30
C GLN A 130 -18.11 -3.69 -5.07
N SER A 131 -18.39 -2.64 -4.31
CA SER A 131 -17.80 -2.36 -3.00
C SER A 131 -18.76 -1.56 -2.12
N LYS A 132 -18.36 -1.26 -0.88
CA LYS A 132 -19.13 -0.36 -0.02
C LYS A 132 -19.42 1.02 -0.62
N PHE A 133 -18.66 1.43 -1.64
CA PHE A 133 -18.84 2.71 -2.34
C PHE A 133 -19.87 2.66 -3.48
N GLY A 134 -20.43 1.49 -3.80
CA GLY A 134 -21.39 1.30 -4.88
C GLY A 134 -20.83 0.45 -6.02
N ASN A 135 -21.00 0.91 -7.27
CA ASN A 135 -20.67 0.13 -8.47
C ASN A 135 -19.22 0.32 -8.96
N TRP A 136 -18.34 0.83 -8.11
CA TRP A 136 -16.91 0.89 -8.36
C TRP A 136 -16.11 0.44 -7.15
N LEU A 137 -14.85 0.09 -7.39
CA LEU A 137 -13.85 -0.19 -6.37
C LEU A 137 -12.49 0.34 -6.83
N TYR A 138 -11.51 0.36 -5.95
CA TYR A 138 -10.16 0.86 -6.18
C TYR A 138 -9.14 -0.26 -6.09
N TYR A 139 -8.08 -0.17 -6.90
CA TYR A 139 -6.86 -0.96 -6.76
C TYR A 139 -5.64 -0.05 -6.55
N PRO A 140 -4.62 -0.49 -5.80
CA PRO A 140 -3.46 0.35 -5.52
C PRO A 140 -2.38 0.13 -6.58
N VAL A 141 -1.72 1.22 -6.97
CA VAL A 141 -0.56 1.21 -7.87
C VAL A 141 0.65 1.80 -7.14
N SER A 142 1.77 1.07 -7.19
CA SER A 142 3.04 1.50 -6.57
C SER A 142 4.13 1.73 -7.60
N ILE A 143 4.76 2.90 -7.53
CA ILE A 143 5.78 3.33 -8.47
C ILE A 143 7.16 3.19 -7.80
N HIS A 144 8.09 2.49 -8.44
CA HIS A 144 9.41 2.25 -7.86
C HIS A 144 10.56 2.41 -8.85
N LEU A 145 11.66 2.95 -8.36
CA LEU A 145 12.96 2.83 -9.02
C LEU A 145 13.44 1.38 -8.97
N GLY A 146 13.80 0.84 -10.13
CA GLY A 146 14.34 -0.50 -10.26
C GLY A 146 14.42 -0.95 -11.71
N ARG A 147 14.91 -2.17 -11.92
CA ARG A 147 14.88 -2.85 -13.23
C ARG A 147 13.88 -4.02 -13.26
N LYS A 148 13.40 -4.45 -12.09
CA LYS A 148 12.51 -5.60 -11.90
C LYS A 148 11.57 -5.38 -10.71
N ALA A 149 10.40 -6.02 -10.75
CA ALA A 149 9.47 -6.12 -9.63
C ALA A 149 10.07 -7.01 -8.53
N LYS A 150 10.70 -6.39 -7.53
CA LYS A 150 11.35 -7.11 -6.43
C LYS A 150 10.32 -7.73 -5.48
N PRO A 151 10.65 -8.81 -4.75
CA PRO A 151 9.75 -9.41 -3.76
C PRO A 151 9.23 -8.41 -2.72
N GLU A 152 10.05 -7.44 -2.31
CA GLU A 152 9.63 -6.43 -1.34
C GLU A 152 8.56 -5.47 -1.88
N TYR A 153 8.61 -5.16 -3.18
CA TYR A 153 7.58 -4.33 -3.82
C TYR A 153 6.26 -5.08 -3.93
N LYS A 154 6.33 -6.38 -4.27
CA LYS A 154 5.16 -7.26 -4.28
C LYS A 154 4.52 -7.37 -2.89
N LEU A 155 5.34 -7.51 -1.84
CA LEU A 155 4.86 -7.52 -0.46
C LEU A 155 4.06 -6.25 -0.11
N LEU A 156 4.59 -5.07 -0.45
CA LEU A 156 3.89 -3.81 -0.19
C LEU A 156 2.61 -3.68 -1.03
N ALA A 157 2.64 -4.06 -2.31
CA ALA A 157 1.47 -4.05 -3.16
C ALA A 157 0.35 -4.95 -2.61
N THR A 158 0.70 -6.18 -2.20
CA THR A 158 -0.25 -7.09 -1.54
C THR A 158 -0.76 -6.49 -0.23
N PHE A 159 0.10 -5.90 0.59
CA PHE A 159 -0.31 -5.22 1.82
C PHE A 159 -1.36 -4.13 1.54
N TYR A 160 -1.14 -3.27 0.55
CA TYR A 160 -2.12 -2.25 0.16
C TYR A 160 -3.43 -2.84 -0.35
N ALA A 161 -3.38 -3.91 -1.13
CA ALA A 161 -4.60 -4.59 -1.60
C ALA A 161 -5.42 -5.15 -0.44
N GLN A 162 -4.77 -5.69 0.59
CA GLN A 162 -5.46 -6.19 1.80
C GLN A 162 -6.09 -5.05 2.61
N LEU A 163 -5.40 -3.92 2.77
CA LEU A 163 -6.00 -2.74 3.43
C LEU A 163 -7.21 -2.24 2.65
N LEU A 164 -7.13 -2.18 1.32
CA LEU A 164 -8.25 -1.80 0.47
C LEU A 164 -9.40 -2.77 0.55
N ALA A 165 -9.15 -4.08 0.66
CA ALA A 165 -10.18 -5.09 0.82
C ALA A 165 -11.02 -4.82 2.07
N ILE A 166 -10.36 -4.55 3.20
CA ILE A 166 -11.00 -4.17 4.46
C ILE A 166 -11.78 -2.87 4.30
N ILE A 167 -11.14 -1.83 3.75
CA ILE A 167 -11.76 -0.52 3.59
C ILE A 167 -12.97 -0.57 2.67
N GLN A 168 -12.95 -1.39 1.62
CA GLN A 168 -13.99 -1.46 0.59
C GLN A 168 -15.02 -2.57 0.81
N GLU A 169 -14.80 -3.41 1.83
CA GLU A 169 -15.61 -4.59 2.15
C GLU A 169 -15.78 -5.54 0.95
N THR A 170 -14.68 -5.81 0.24
CA THR A 170 -14.67 -6.65 -0.96
C THR A 170 -13.37 -7.46 -1.05
N SER A 171 -13.28 -8.37 -2.02
CA SER A 171 -12.06 -9.17 -2.23
C SER A 171 -10.87 -8.28 -2.57
N PRO A 172 -9.64 -8.62 -2.12
CA PRO A 172 -8.47 -7.81 -2.42
C PRO A 172 -8.27 -7.63 -3.93
N PRO A 173 -8.22 -6.39 -4.42
CA PRO A 173 -8.00 -6.12 -5.83
C PRO A 173 -6.60 -6.56 -6.23
N THR A 174 -6.38 -6.87 -7.50
CA THR A 174 -5.02 -7.08 -8.02
C THR A 174 -4.27 -5.75 -8.08
N PRO A 175 -3.21 -5.53 -7.28
CA PRO A 175 -2.46 -4.30 -7.29
C PRO A 175 -1.41 -4.33 -8.41
N GLU A 176 -0.96 -3.14 -8.80
CA GLU A 176 0.04 -2.99 -9.85
C GLU A 176 1.31 -2.32 -9.36
N LEU A 177 2.40 -2.65 -10.04
CA LEU A 177 3.71 -2.05 -9.85
C LEU A 177 4.17 -1.40 -11.15
N ILE A 178 4.60 -0.15 -11.07
CA ILE A 178 5.25 0.55 -12.18
C ILE A 178 6.72 0.71 -11.84
N ILE A 179 7.59 0.07 -12.63
CA ILE A 179 9.03 0.04 -12.44
C ILE A 179 9.71 0.83 -13.56
N ARG A 180 10.74 1.62 -13.24
CA ARG A 180 11.53 2.35 -14.25
C ARG A 180 11.99 1.43 -15.41
N PRO A 181 11.84 1.84 -16.68
CA PRO A 181 11.40 3.15 -17.16
C PRO A 181 9.92 3.17 -17.60
N LEU A 182 8.96 2.74 -16.79
CA LEU A 182 7.50 2.65 -17.06
C LEU A 182 6.97 1.21 -17.34
N LYS A 183 7.67 0.18 -16.89
CA LYS A 183 7.19 -1.22 -16.98
C LYS A 183 6.14 -1.52 -15.93
N GLN A 184 4.95 -1.94 -16.35
CA GLN A 184 3.84 -2.33 -15.48
C GLN A 184 3.88 -3.83 -15.16
N PHE A 185 3.53 -4.18 -13.92
CA PHE A 185 3.42 -5.57 -13.45
C PHE A 185 2.22 -5.70 -12.53
N SER A 186 1.32 -6.61 -12.82
CA SER A 186 0.27 -7.04 -11.87
C SER A 186 0.89 -7.98 -10.82
N VAL A 187 0.40 -7.90 -9.58
CA VAL A 187 0.84 -8.78 -8.48
C VAL A 187 -0.31 -9.66 -8.06
N ASP A 188 -0.13 -10.98 -8.13
CA ASP A 188 -1.15 -11.91 -7.64
C ASP A 188 -1.35 -11.74 -6.12
N THR A 189 -2.58 -11.40 -5.72
CA THR A 189 -2.98 -11.23 -4.30
C THR A 189 -3.48 -12.51 -3.66
N VAL A 190 -3.79 -13.52 -4.46
CA VAL A 190 -4.18 -14.83 -3.98
C VAL A 190 -2.91 -15.55 -3.51
N PRO A 191 -2.75 -15.88 -2.22
CA PRO A 191 -1.72 -16.82 -1.83
C PRO A 191 -1.98 -18.12 -2.59
N ARG A 192 -0.97 -18.68 -3.24
CA ARG A 192 -1.02 -20.05 -3.79
C ARG A 192 -1.21 -21.05 -2.64
N VAL A 193 -2.41 -21.12 -2.06
CA VAL A 193 -2.85 -22.19 -1.19
C VAL A 193 -3.41 -23.27 -2.10
N THR A 194 -2.55 -23.86 -2.92
CA THR A 194 -2.92 -25.06 -3.67
C THR A 194 -1.66 -25.86 -3.95
N LYS A 195 -1.57 -27.01 -3.25
CA LYS A 195 -0.69 -28.19 -3.42
C LYS A 195 0.11 -28.63 -2.19
N ALA A 196 -0.46 -28.58 -0.99
CA ALA A 196 0.11 -29.29 0.18
C ALA A 196 -0.93 -30.10 0.98
N ARG A 197 -2.05 -30.50 0.36
CA ARG A 197 -3.09 -31.36 0.98
C ARG A 197 -3.44 -32.62 0.17
N ALA A 198 -2.55 -33.06 -0.72
CA ALA A 198 -2.74 -34.27 -1.52
C ALA A 198 -1.70 -35.39 -1.26
N TYR A 199 -0.93 -35.32 -0.16
CA TYR A 199 0.09 -36.33 0.17
C TYR A 199 -0.08 -37.00 1.55
N TYR A 200 -1.27 -36.89 2.16
CA TYR A 200 -1.61 -37.64 3.38
C TYR A 200 -3.04 -38.18 3.30
N GLN A 201 -3.27 -39.08 2.33
CA GLN A 201 -4.28 -40.12 2.43
C GLN A 201 -3.58 -41.45 2.14
#